data_AF-A0A1Y1YKP7-F1
#
_entry.id   AF-A0A1Y1YKP7-F1
#
_cell.length_a   1.000
_cell.length_b   1.000
_cell.length_c   1.000
_cell.angle_alpha   90.00
_cell.angle_beta   90.00
_cell.angle_gamma   90.00
#
_symmetry.space_group_name_H-M   'P 1'
#
loop_
_entity.id
_entity.type
_entity.pdbx_description
1 polymer ?
#
loop_
_entity_poly.entity_id
_entity_poly.type
_entity_poly.pdbx_seq_one_letter_code
_entity_poly.pdbx_strand_id
1 'polypeptide(L)'
;MAHLNSSKAKTANTSDISNSRKRAQNSRAKDDRASKVRKTKNEDIADMARYGKKDNLIDLTLSDDDEDDVPLLIPGAQSRSIPAPSVKQEAFNTSTTNPVPTWDFPGAATQSAAQDQRVAALEAKLAEANARYSADIIKERQEKAVEIEKNRVLQQVLEEKEAKECDLRVEVHQLIAELLHETNRAQGLAVKVLRLTTGLQAVMTERDQAESERDSAVAVRLHLEEEHRAHKLTEDNLTARFRQLEDEFSAHKSDSDHQLESLRLSLEEEQSAHAATRDSLTKENVKLKGELETYNAQIETLRLSLEKEQIAHPATKDTLTEATDHLKSELEAYDAKISKLVDPPKPTRLAAKEKDPSPSASHPPLPVMRPKSPAPSVSPSDEQNRTGNVRKLYVRVKQRWDNLLSIVKQLVVLTHGMNMANFGEIGGLLKQLKVLVQDAETESASPGRDVIQHGPQTP
;
A
#
# COMPACT_ATOMS: atom_id res chain seq x y z
N MET A 1 54.78 -45.35 -10.66
CA MET A 1 55.00 -44.14 -11.49
C MET A 1 54.00 -43.11 -10.98
N ALA A 2 54.40 -42.22 -10.07
CA ALA A 2 54.98 -40.89 -10.36
C ALA A 2 53.91 -39.98 -11.04
N HIS A 3 53.47 -38.81 -10.56
CA HIS A 3 53.96 -37.86 -9.57
C HIS A 3 52.78 -37.02 -9.01
N LEU A 4 52.95 -36.50 -7.80
CA LEU A 4 52.21 -35.36 -7.23
C LEU A 4 52.33 -34.12 -8.12
N ASN A 5 51.33 -33.23 -8.08
CA ASN A 5 51.61 -31.82 -7.80
C ASN A 5 50.38 -31.03 -7.32
N SER A 6 50.58 -30.38 -6.18
CA SER A 6 49.66 -29.44 -5.54
C SER A 6 50.00 -28.03 -6.01
N SER A 7 49.02 -27.26 -6.45
CA SER A 7 49.17 -25.83 -6.71
C SER A 7 48.30 -25.04 -5.74
N LYS A 8 48.93 -24.50 -4.69
CA LYS A 8 48.42 -23.44 -3.83
C LYS A 8 48.39 -22.13 -4.64
N ALA A 9 47.22 -21.54 -4.81
CA ALA A 9 47.08 -20.15 -5.20
C ALA A 9 46.72 -19.34 -3.95
N LYS A 10 47.63 -18.42 -3.60
CA LYS A 10 47.55 -17.48 -2.47
C LYS A 10 47.23 -16.12 -3.07
N THR A 11 46.03 -15.60 -2.83
CA THR A 11 45.59 -14.29 -3.34
C THR A 11 45.27 -13.33 -2.18
N ALA A 12 45.79 -12.10 -2.34
CA ALA A 12 45.37 -10.78 -1.81
C ALA A 12 44.85 -10.72 -0.36
N ASN A 13 45.45 -10.00 0.60
CA ASN A 13 46.04 -8.65 0.61
C ASN A 13 45.10 -7.56 0.05
N THR A 14 44.10 -7.18 0.85
CA THR A 14 43.39 -5.91 0.74
C THR A 14 43.32 -5.24 2.11
N SER A 15 43.87 -4.04 2.14
CA SER A 15 44.05 -3.11 3.25
C SER A 15 42.74 -2.63 3.88
N ASP A 16 42.67 -2.74 5.19
CA ASP A 16 41.76 -1.99 6.06
C ASP A 16 42.10 -0.49 6.00
N ILE A 17 41.21 0.30 5.39
CA ILE A 17 41.19 1.76 5.53
C ILE A 17 40.03 2.11 6.45
N SER A 18 40.31 2.08 7.76
CA SER A 18 39.45 2.64 8.79
C SER A 18 39.56 4.16 8.79
N ASN A 19 38.60 4.84 8.15
CA ASN A 19 38.43 6.28 8.24
C ASN A 19 37.79 6.66 9.59
N SER A 20 38.60 6.82 10.63
CA SER A 20 38.19 7.47 11.88
C SER A 20 38.32 8.99 11.74
N ARG A 21 37.29 9.66 11.21
CA ARG A 21 37.21 11.13 11.24
C ARG A 21 36.46 11.58 12.49
N LYS A 22 37.25 12.14 13.41
CA LYS A 22 36.80 12.91 14.57
C LYS A 22 36.03 14.16 14.14
N ARG A 23 35.14 14.59 15.05
CA ARG A 23 34.88 15.99 15.46
C ARG A 23 33.92 16.81 14.60
N ALA A 24 32.71 16.97 15.11
CA ALA A 24 32.13 18.30 15.32
C ALA A 24 31.09 18.23 16.45
N GLN A 25 31.42 18.86 17.57
CA GLN A 25 30.45 19.31 18.55
C GLN A 25 29.52 20.32 17.87
N ASN A 26 28.22 20.21 18.08
CA ASN A 26 27.43 21.42 18.28
C ASN A 26 26.18 21.16 19.11
N SER A 27 26.12 21.93 20.18
CA SER A 27 25.08 22.05 21.18
C SER A 27 23.72 22.43 20.60
N ARG A 28 22.67 21.74 21.04
CA ARG A 28 21.40 22.41 21.36
C ARG A 28 20.58 21.55 22.32
N ALA A 29 20.74 21.86 23.60
CA ALA A 29 19.75 21.56 24.61
C ALA A 29 18.47 22.35 24.27
N LYS A 30 17.38 21.64 23.98
CA LYS A 30 16.01 22.16 24.03
C LYS A 30 15.07 21.03 24.47
N ASP A 31 14.65 21.14 25.72
CA ASP A 31 13.31 20.84 26.22
C ASP A 31 12.68 19.50 25.85
N ASP A 32 13.07 18.45 26.58
CA ASP A 32 12.25 17.25 26.79
C ASP A 32 11.04 17.58 27.68
N ARG A 33 10.02 18.20 27.09
CA ARG A 33 8.67 18.21 27.67
C ARG A 33 7.96 16.94 27.19
N ALA A 34 8.10 15.87 27.99
CA ALA A 34 7.41 14.61 27.80
C ALA A 34 5.89 14.80 27.86
N SER A 35 5.28 15.01 26.69
CA SER A 35 3.85 14.92 26.46
C SER A 35 3.44 13.45 26.56
N LYS A 36 2.89 13.04 27.70
CA LYS A 36 2.15 11.78 27.86
C LYS A 36 0.81 11.88 27.14
N VAL A 37 0.83 11.86 25.81
CA VAL A 37 -0.36 11.52 25.02
C VAL A 37 -0.28 10.03 24.73
N ARG A 38 -1.04 9.24 25.49
CA ARG A 38 -1.34 7.85 25.14
C ARG A 38 -2.01 7.87 23.77
N LYS A 39 -1.30 7.39 22.75
CA LYS A 39 -1.92 7.01 21.48
C LYS A 39 -2.86 5.85 21.79
N THR A 40 -4.16 6.14 21.86
CA THR A 40 -5.20 5.11 21.71
C THR A 40 -4.98 4.47 20.35
N LYS A 41 -4.79 3.15 20.33
CA LYS A 41 -4.71 2.39 19.09
C LYS A 41 -6.05 2.55 18.36
N ASN A 42 -6.00 2.77 17.05
CA ASN A 42 -7.18 2.93 16.18
C ASN A 42 -7.99 1.63 15.99
N GLU A 43 -7.80 0.61 16.83
CA GLU A 43 -8.55 -0.64 16.80
C GLU A 43 -9.84 -0.57 17.63
N ASP A 44 -9.98 0.40 18.55
CA ASP A 44 -11.14 0.48 19.46
C ASP A 44 -12.40 1.15 18.85
N ILE A 45 -12.36 1.67 17.62
CA ILE A 45 -13.51 2.38 17.02
C ILE A 45 -14.35 1.46 16.12
N ALA A 46 -13.80 0.34 15.64
CA ALA A 46 -14.54 -0.60 14.79
C ALA A 46 -15.48 -1.53 15.59
N ASP A 47 -15.20 -1.77 16.87
CA ASP A 47 -15.96 -2.72 17.69
C ASP A 47 -17.15 -2.09 18.44
N MET A 48 -17.26 -0.77 18.51
CA MET A 48 -18.45 -0.10 19.07
C MET A 48 -19.65 -0.02 18.10
N ALA A 49 -19.47 -0.32 16.81
CA ALA A 49 -20.53 -0.25 15.82
C ALA A 49 -21.37 -1.55 15.69
N ARG A 50 -21.06 -2.61 16.45
CA ARG A 50 -21.75 -3.93 16.38
C ARG A 50 -22.62 -4.27 17.60
N TYR A 51 -22.98 -3.30 18.43
CA TYR A 51 -23.92 -3.47 19.55
C TYR A 51 -25.25 -2.72 19.35
N GLY A 52 -25.77 -2.72 18.12
CA GLY A 52 -27.13 -2.29 17.82
C GLY A 52 -27.98 -3.45 17.31
N LYS A 53 -29.11 -3.70 17.97
CA LYS A 53 -30.13 -4.73 17.71
C LYS A 53 -29.81 -6.15 18.17
N LYS A 54 -30.23 -6.46 19.40
CA LYS A 54 -31.06 -7.63 19.65
C LYS A 54 -32.19 -7.25 20.61
N ASP A 55 -33.37 -7.08 20.03
CA ASP A 55 -34.63 -7.29 20.73
C ASP A 55 -34.62 -8.73 21.22
N ASN A 56 -34.55 -8.94 22.54
CA ASN A 56 -34.93 -10.20 23.16
C ASN A 56 -35.74 -9.86 24.40
N LEU A 57 -37.04 -9.83 24.17
CA LEU A 57 -38.11 -10.16 25.08
C LEU A 57 -37.70 -11.36 25.95
N ILE A 58 -37.38 -11.13 27.23
CA ILE A 58 -37.45 -12.15 28.27
C ILE A 58 -38.43 -11.63 29.31
N ASP A 59 -39.65 -12.13 29.15
CA ASP A 59 -40.63 -12.29 30.20
C ASP A 59 -40.11 -13.37 31.17
N LEU A 60 -39.88 -13.01 32.44
CA LEU A 60 -39.75 -13.94 33.55
C LEU A 60 -40.50 -13.37 34.75
N THR A 61 -41.77 -13.72 34.72
CA THR A 61 -42.63 -14.00 35.86
C THR A 61 -41.92 -14.77 36.98
N LEU A 62 -42.20 -14.33 38.21
CA LEU A 62 -42.53 -15.11 39.40
C LEU A 62 -41.73 -16.39 39.74
N SER A 63 -41.00 -16.29 40.85
CA SER A 63 -40.91 -17.26 41.95
C SER A 63 -40.16 -16.52 43.07
N ASP A 64 -40.80 -15.99 44.13
CA ASP A 64 -41.41 -16.69 45.26
C ASP A 64 -40.58 -17.92 45.69
N ASP A 65 -39.74 -17.69 46.71
CA ASP A 65 -39.23 -18.64 47.71
C ASP A 65 -38.18 -17.83 48.53
N ASP A 66 -38.59 -17.08 49.55
CA ASP A 66 -38.94 -17.54 50.90
C ASP A 66 -37.72 -17.76 51.82
N GLU A 67 -37.85 -17.14 52.99
CA GLU A 67 -37.32 -17.55 54.30
C GLU A 67 -36.06 -16.85 54.85
N ASP A 68 -36.37 -15.88 55.73
CA ASP A 68 -35.97 -15.89 57.14
C ASP A 68 -34.55 -15.48 57.55
N ASP A 69 -34.26 -14.19 57.37
CA ASP A 69 -33.39 -13.46 58.30
C ASP A 69 -34.18 -13.09 59.59
N VAL A 70 -34.39 -14.08 60.46
CA VAL A 70 -34.86 -13.86 61.83
C VAL A 70 -33.65 -13.47 62.70
N PRO A 71 -33.58 -12.25 63.26
CA PRO A 71 -32.67 -12.00 64.36
C PRO A 71 -33.17 -12.79 65.57
N LEU A 72 -32.40 -13.79 66.00
CA LEU A 72 -32.57 -14.45 67.29
C LEU A 72 -32.39 -13.42 68.42
N LEU A 73 -33.48 -12.72 68.73
CA LEU A 73 -33.77 -12.16 70.04
C LEU A 73 -33.73 -13.32 71.04
N ILE A 74 -32.62 -13.44 71.77
CA ILE A 74 -32.54 -14.29 72.96
C ILE A 74 -33.61 -13.77 73.94
N PRO A 75 -34.67 -14.54 74.24
CA PRO A 75 -35.65 -14.17 75.24
C PRO A 75 -35.03 -14.35 76.62
N GLY A 76 -35.31 -13.41 77.52
CA GLY A 76 -34.78 -13.42 78.88
C GLY A 76 -34.99 -14.75 79.61
N ALA A 77 -33.91 -15.31 80.13
CA ALA A 77 -33.98 -16.10 81.35
C ALA A 77 -34.02 -15.10 82.51
N GLN A 78 -35.24 -14.67 82.84
CA GLN A 78 -35.57 -14.20 84.18
C GLN A 78 -35.03 -15.23 85.17
N SER A 79 -34.21 -14.76 86.11
CA SER A 79 -33.83 -15.47 87.32
C SER A 79 -35.10 -15.77 88.14
N ARG A 80 -35.84 -16.81 87.76
CA ARG A 80 -36.86 -17.42 88.58
C ARG A 80 -36.12 -18.19 89.67
N SER A 81 -35.97 -17.53 90.81
CA SER A 81 -35.90 -18.18 92.12
C SER A 81 -37.11 -19.12 92.24
N ILE A 82 -36.89 -20.39 91.90
CA ILE A 82 -37.84 -21.43 92.28
C ILE A 82 -37.70 -21.58 93.80
N PRO A 83 -38.81 -21.39 94.54
CA PRO A 83 -38.82 -21.41 95.99
C PRO A 83 -38.60 -22.84 96.47
N ALA A 84 -37.84 -22.97 97.55
CA ALA A 84 -37.72 -24.20 98.31
C ALA A 84 -39.12 -24.79 98.58
N PRO A 85 -39.35 -26.09 98.31
CA PRO A 85 -40.52 -26.75 98.84
C PRO A 85 -40.39 -26.84 100.36
N SER A 86 -41.23 -26.06 101.01
CA SER A 86 -41.58 -26.19 102.42
C SER A 86 -42.05 -27.62 102.70
N VAL A 87 -41.14 -28.49 103.13
CA VAL A 87 -41.51 -29.69 103.89
C VAL A 87 -41.53 -29.29 105.35
N LYS A 88 -42.74 -28.94 105.79
CA LYS A 88 -43.16 -29.04 107.18
C LYS A 88 -42.90 -30.48 107.63
N GLN A 89 -41.81 -30.71 108.38
CA GLN A 89 -41.81 -31.77 109.36
C GLN A 89 -42.36 -31.18 110.65
N GLU A 90 -43.64 -31.48 110.86
CA GLU A 90 -44.32 -31.42 112.15
C GLU A 90 -43.50 -32.22 113.17
N ALA A 91 -42.67 -31.53 113.95
CA ALA A 91 -42.18 -32.03 115.22
C ALA A 91 -43.27 -31.76 116.27
N PHE A 92 -44.37 -32.51 116.18
CA PHE A 92 -45.37 -32.62 117.24
C PHE A 92 -45.42 -34.07 117.71
N ASN A 93 -45.30 -34.22 119.03
CA ASN A 93 -45.61 -35.36 119.90
C ASN A 93 -44.42 -35.81 120.75
N THR A 94 -44.20 -35.19 121.91
CA THR A 94 -44.87 -35.46 123.21
C THR A 94 -44.43 -36.76 123.88
N SER A 95 -43.56 -36.62 124.88
CA SER A 95 -43.60 -37.39 126.13
C SER A 95 -42.59 -36.73 127.07
N THR A 96 -42.98 -35.70 127.82
CA THR A 96 -43.68 -35.88 129.10
C THR A 96 -42.95 -36.89 129.98
N THR A 97 -41.78 -36.50 130.45
CA THR A 97 -41.17 -37.08 131.65
C THR A 97 -42.02 -36.67 132.85
N ASN A 98 -43.11 -37.40 133.08
CA ASN A 98 -43.83 -37.37 134.35
C ASN A 98 -43.07 -38.24 135.37
N PRO A 99 -42.82 -37.76 136.59
CA PRO A 99 -42.26 -38.57 137.65
C PRO A 99 -43.27 -39.63 138.09
N VAL A 100 -42.83 -40.88 138.07
CA VAL A 100 -43.56 -42.05 138.57
C VAL A 100 -43.84 -41.85 140.07
N PRO A 101 -45.11 -41.92 140.52
CA PRO A 101 -45.44 -41.92 141.94
C PRO A 101 -45.17 -43.30 142.55
N THR A 102 -44.34 -43.32 143.57
CA THR A 102 -44.07 -44.45 144.47
C THR A 102 -45.36 -44.80 145.22
N TRP A 103 -46.04 -45.87 144.81
CA TRP A 103 -47.14 -46.48 145.57
C TRP A 103 -46.63 -47.79 146.17
N ASP A 104 -46.32 -47.73 147.46
CA ASP A 104 -46.06 -48.90 148.31
C ASP A 104 -47.37 -49.70 148.48
N PHE A 105 -47.38 -50.94 147.99
CA PHE A 105 -48.41 -51.93 148.31
C PHE A 105 -47.80 -53.10 149.10
N PRO A 106 -48.15 -53.26 150.39
CA PRO A 106 -47.73 -54.41 151.18
C PRO A 106 -48.78 -55.53 151.11
N GLY A 107 -48.33 -56.76 150.89
CA GLY A 107 -49.06 -57.98 151.30
C GLY A 107 -49.56 -58.90 150.20
N ALA A 108 -48.90 -60.05 150.07
CA ALA A 108 -49.43 -61.39 149.71
C ALA A 108 -48.23 -62.29 149.39
N ALA A 109 -47.47 -62.78 150.36
CA ALA A 109 -47.75 -64.02 151.10
C ALA A 109 -48.21 -65.19 150.20
N THR A 110 -47.25 -66.09 149.97
CA THR A 110 -47.43 -67.56 149.86
C THR A 110 -48.23 -68.10 148.67
N GLN A 111 -47.56 -68.36 147.55
CA GLN A 111 -47.70 -69.57 146.70
C GLN A 111 -46.44 -69.73 145.82
N SER A 112 -45.32 -69.98 146.52
CA SER A 112 -43.91 -69.78 146.16
C SER A 112 -43.22 -71.01 145.52
N ALA A 113 -43.79 -71.60 144.46
CA ALA A 113 -43.01 -72.55 143.64
C ALA A 113 -43.58 -72.76 142.24
N ALA A 114 -44.91 -72.88 142.11
CA ALA A 114 -45.57 -73.14 140.82
C ALA A 114 -45.69 -71.87 139.96
N GLN A 115 -45.80 -70.69 140.58
CA GLN A 115 -45.83 -69.41 139.89
C GLN A 115 -44.45 -68.98 139.41
N ASP A 116 -43.39 -69.24 140.20
CA ASP A 116 -42.01 -68.98 139.82
C ASP A 116 -41.56 -69.85 138.64
N GLN A 117 -42.02 -71.10 138.55
CA GLN A 117 -41.78 -71.93 137.36
C GLN A 117 -42.51 -71.40 136.10
N ARG A 118 -43.71 -70.83 136.27
CA ARG A 118 -44.49 -70.25 135.16
C ARG A 118 -43.93 -68.90 134.71
N VAL A 119 -43.45 -68.08 135.64
CA VAL A 119 -42.71 -66.84 135.36
C VAL A 119 -41.39 -67.17 134.69
N ALA A 120 -40.59 -68.10 135.20
CA ALA A 120 -39.34 -68.54 134.56
C ALA A 120 -39.55 -69.13 133.16
N ALA A 121 -40.63 -69.90 132.95
CA ALA A 121 -40.97 -70.44 131.62
C ALA A 121 -41.43 -69.35 130.64
N LEU A 122 -42.14 -68.31 131.12
CA LEU A 122 -42.53 -67.16 130.30
C LEU A 122 -41.34 -66.24 130.02
N GLU A 123 -40.45 -66.04 130.99
CA GLU A 123 -39.18 -65.31 130.82
C GLU A 123 -38.25 -66.03 129.85
N ALA A 124 -38.16 -67.36 129.91
CA ALA A 124 -37.40 -68.15 128.94
C ALA A 124 -38.00 -68.05 127.53
N LYS A 125 -39.33 -68.12 127.39
CA LYS A 125 -40.01 -67.91 126.10
C LYS A 125 -39.86 -66.48 125.57
N LEU A 126 -39.88 -65.49 126.45
CA LEU A 126 -39.68 -64.08 126.10
C LEU A 126 -38.22 -63.83 125.71
N ALA A 127 -37.26 -64.44 126.40
CA ALA A 127 -35.85 -64.43 126.03
C ALA A 127 -35.61 -65.11 124.68
N GLU A 128 -36.26 -66.26 124.42
CA GLU A 128 -36.19 -66.94 123.13
C GLU A 128 -36.82 -66.11 122.01
N ALA A 129 -37.99 -65.50 122.24
CA ALA A 129 -38.64 -64.62 121.27
C ALA A 129 -37.79 -63.35 121.00
N ASN A 130 -37.20 -62.75 122.04
CA ASN A 130 -36.27 -61.63 121.91
C ASN A 130 -34.98 -62.02 121.18
N ALA A 131 -34.46 -63.23 121.41
CA ALA A 131 -33.30 -63.76 120.69
C ALA A 131 -33.63 -63.98 119.20
N ARG A 132 -34.81 -64.53 118.88
CA ARG A 132 -35.29 -64.68 117.50
C ARG A 132 -35.49 -63.32 116.82
N TYR A 133 -36.16 -62.38 117.49
CA TYR A 133 -36.40 -61.04 116.95
C TYR A 133 -35.10 -60.25 116.73
N SER A 134 -34.14 -60.33 117.67
CA SER A 134 -32.82 -59.71 117.48
C SER A 134 -32.02 -60.38 116.36
N ALA A 135 -32.10 -61.70 116.19
CA ALA A 135 -31.49 -62.41 115.07
C ALA A 135 -32.12 -61.98 113.73
N ASP A 136 -33.44 -61.82 113.65
CA ASP A 136 -34.14 -61.33 112.46
C ASP A 136 -33.76 -59.88 112.12
N ILE A 137 -33.65 -58.99 113.13
CA ILE A 137 -33.15 -57.62 112.92
C ILE A 137 -31.70 -57.62 112.41
N ILE A 138 -30.83 -58.47 112.96
CA ILE A 138 -29.45 -58.59 112.50
C ILE A 138 -29.42 -59.07 111.06
N LYS A 139 -30.22 -60.09 110.72
CA LYS A 139 -30.35 -60.62 109.36
C LYS A 139 -30.85 -59.53 108.39
N GLU A 140 -31.90 -58.80 108.74
CA GLU A 140 -32.43 -57.70 107.91
C GLU A 140 -31.40 -56.57 107.74
N ARG A 141 -30.64 -56.24 108.80
CA ARG A 141 -29.54 -55.26 108.71
C ARG A 141 -28.41 -55.75 107.81
N GLN A 142 -28.07 -57.05 107.86
CA GLN A 142 -27.08 -57.65 106.96
C GLN A 142 -27.56 -57.64 105.51
N GLU A 143 -28.83 -58.01 105.26
CA GLU A 143 -29.44 -57.95 103.92
C GLU A 143 -29.47 -56.51 103.38
N LYS A 144 -29.85 -55.53 104.21
CA LYS A 144 -29.79 -54.10 103.85
C LYS A 144 -28.36 -53.64 103.57
N ALA A 145 -27.37 -54.07 104.36
CA ALA A 145 -25.97 -53.73 104.11
C ALA A 145 -25.48 -54.30 102.77
N VAL A 146 -25.86 -55.54 102.44
CA VAL A 146 -25.56 -56.16 101.14
C VAL A 146 -26.23 -55.39 100.00
N GLU A 147 -27.49 -54.99 100.17
CA GLU A 147 -28.21 -54.23 99.14
C GLU A 147 -27.64 -52.81 98.96
N ILE A 148 -27.24 -52.14 100.03
CA ILE A 148 -26.52 -50.86 99.96
C ILE A 148 -25.21 -51.01 99.19
N GLU A 149 -24.44 -52.06 99.48
CA GLU A 149 -23.18 -52.33 98.79
C GLU A 149 -23.39 -52.66 97.31
N LYS A 150 -24.42 -53.44 96.97
CA LYS A 150 -24.80 -53.72 95.59
C LYS A 150 -25.18 -52.44 94.83
N ASN A 151 -25.97 -51.56 95.45
CA ASN A 151 -26.31 -50.26 94.87
C ASN A 151 -25.07 -49.37 94.70
N ARG A 152 -24.13 -49.40 95.65
CA ARG A 152 -22.85 -48.69 95.55
C ARG A 152 -22.03 -49.18 94.35
N VAL A 153 -21.93 -50.49 94.13
CA VAL A 153 -21.22 -51.07 92.98
C VAL A 153 -21.95 -50.72 91.66
N LEU A 154 -23.28 -50.79 91.62
CA LEU A 154 -24.04 -50.38 90.43
C LEU A 154 -23.82 -48.91 90.09
N GLN A 155 -23.79 -48.03 91.08
CA GLN A 155 -23.49 -46.61 90.89
C GLN A 155 -22.07 -46.40 90.33
N GLN A 156 -21.07 -47.11 90.86
CA GLN A 156 -19.70 -47.05 90.33
C GLN A 156 -19.64 -47.53 88.86
N VAL A 157 -20.34 -48.62 88.52
CA VAL A 157 -20.38 -49.12 87.13
C VAL A 157 -21.08 -48.13 86.18
N LEU A 158 -22.12 -47.43 86.65
CA LEU A 158 -22.78 -46.38 85.87
C LEU A 158 -21.84 -45.20 85.64
N GLU A 159 -21.17 -44.70 86.67
CA GLU A 159 -20.20 -43.61 86.58
C GLU A 159 -19.03 -43.97 85.64
N GLU A 160 -18.50 -45.19 85.71
CA GLU A 160 -17.47 -45.68 84.79
C GLU A 160 -17.96 -45.76 83.34
N LYS A 161 -19.22 -46.12 83.11
CA LYS A 161 -19.82 -46.14 81.77
C LYS A 161 -20.01 -44.74 81.23
N GLU A 162 -20.53 -43.82 82.04
CA GLU A 162 -20.70 -42.41 81.67
C GLU A 162 -19.37 -41.73 81.38
N ALA A 163 -18.31 -42.04 82.14
CA ALA A 163 -16.96 -41.56 81.88
C ALA A 163 -16.43 -42.07 80.53
N LYS A 164 -16.54 -43.38 80.27
CA LYS A 164 -16.14 -43.96 78.97
C LYS A 164 -16.96 -43.42 77.81
N GLU A 165 -18.26 -43.16 78.01
CA GLU A 165 -19.11 -42.54 77.00
C GLU A 165 -18.68 -41.09 76.73
N CYS A 166 -18.33 -40.32 77.76
CA CYS A 166 -17.75 -38.99 77.60
C CYS A 166 -16.45 -39.02 76.78
N ASP A 167 -15.53 -39.95 77.10
CA ASP A 167 -14.27 -40.11 76.36
C ASP A 167 -14.50 -40.45 74.88
N LEU A 168 -15.41 -41.40 74.61
CA LEU A 168 -15.80 -41.76 73.24
C LEU A 168 -16.45 -40.58 72.50
N ARG A 169 -17.29 -39.78 73.15
CA ARG A 169 -17.89 -38.57 72.54
C ARG A 169 -16.81 -37.56 72.16
N VAL A 170 -15.80 -37.37 73.01
CA VAL A 170 -14.66 -36.48 72.71
C VAL A 170 -13.86 -37.01 71.51
N GLU A 171 -13.56 -38.30 71.47
CA GLU A 171 -12.87 -38.94 70.35
C GLU A 171 -13.66 -38.80 69.03
N VAL A 172 -14.98 -39.04 69.06
CA VAL A 172 -15.86 -38.86 67.90
C VAL A 172 -15.85 -37.40 67.42
N HIS A 173 -15.93 -36.42 68.33
CA HIS A 173 -15.86 -35.01 67.95
C HIS A 173 -14.50 -34.62 67.36
N GLN A 174 -13.41 -35.18 67.89
CA GLN A 174 -12.08 -34.97 67.33
C GLN A 174 -11.96 -35.54 65.90
N LEU A 175 -12.43 -36.77 65.68
CA LEU A 175 -12.45 -37.39 64.36
C LEU A 175 -13.33 -36.63 63.35
N ILE A 176 -14.48 -36.11 63.79
CA ILE A 176 -15.33 -35.24 62.95
C ILE A 176 -14.58 -33.95 62.57
N ALA A 177 -13.87 -33.32 63.52
CA ALA A 177 -13.10 -32.11 63.24
C ALA A 177 -11.94 -32.38 62.26
N GLU A 178 -11.23 -33.49 62.41
CA GLU A 178 -10.18 -33.92 61.48
C GLU A 178 -10.74 -34.21 60.07
N LEU A 179 -11.88 -34.90 59.99
CA LEU A 179 -12.55 -35.18 58.71
C LEU A 179 -13.01 -33.89 58.01
N LEU A 180 -13.55 -32.92 58.76
CA LEU A 180 -13.92 -31.62 58.21
C LEU A 180 -12.70 -30.84 57.73
N HIS A 181 -11.59 -30.87 58.47
CA HIS A 181 -10.34 -30.24 58.06
C HIS A 181 -9.79 -30.84 56.76
N GLU A 182 -9.73 -32.17 56.65
CA GLU A 182 -9.28 -32.83 55.43
C GLU A 182 -10.24 -32.63 54.26
N THR A 183 -11.55 -32.57 54.50
CA THR A 183 -12.54 -32.23 53.47
C THR A 183 -12.32 -30.82 52.93
N ASN A 184 -12.12 -29.83 53.80
CA ASN A 184 -11.81 -28.45 53.41
C ASN A 184 -10.47 -28.36 52.65
N ARG A 185 -9.47 -29.13 53.07
CA ARG A 185 -8.19 -29.22 52.37
C ARG A 185 -8.35 -29.80 50.96
N ALA A 186 -9.11 -30.87 50.81
CA ALA A 186 -9.39 -31.50 49.52
C ALA A 186 -10.14 -30.54 48.58
N GLN A 187 -11.14 -29.82 49.09
CA GLN A 187 -11.86 -28.78 48.34
C GLN A 187 -10.91 -27.66 47.88
N GLY A 188 -10.01 -27.19 48.76
CA GLY A 188 -9.01 -26.19 48.40
C GLY A 188 -8.06 -26.66 47.29
N LEU A 189 -7.63 -27.93 47.33
CA LEU A 189 -6.83 -28.53 46.26
C LEU A 189 -7.62 -28.69 44.96
N ALA A 190 -8.90 -29.06 45.02
CA ALA A 190 -9.75 -29.17 43.84
C ALA A 190 -9.91 -27.82 43.12
N VAL A 191 -10.13 -26.73 43.87
CA VAL A 191 -10.17 -25.37 43.29
C VAL A 191 -8.83 -24.99 42.65
N LYS A 192 -7.70 -25.35 43.28
CA LYS A 192 -6.37 -25.10 42.73
C LYS A 192 -6.14 -25.86 41.42
N VAL A 193 -6.57 -27.12 41.34
CA VAL A 193 -6.48 -27.95 40.12
C VAL A 193 -7.34 -27.36 39.00
N LEU A 194 -8.57 -26.94 39.30
CA LEU A 194 -9.44 -26.27 38.32
C LEU A 194 -8.77 -25.01 37.77
N ARG A 195 -8.24 -24.14 38.65
CA ARG A 195 -7.55 -22.91 38.25
C ARG A 195 -6.33 -23.19 37.36
N LEU A 196 -5.52 -24.18 37.70
CA LEU A 196 -4.35 -24.58 36.90
C LEU A 196 -4.76 -25.16 35.54
N THR A 197 -5.85 -25.94 35.50
CA THR A 197 -6.38 -26.51 34.25
C THR A 197 -6.88 -25.41 33.31
N THR A 198 -7.66 -24.46 33.84
CA THR A 198 -8.11 -23.29 33.06
C THR A 198 -6.93 -22.44 32.59
N GLY A 199 -5.92 -22.23 33.45
CA GLY A 199 -4.71 -21.51 33.08
C GLY A 199 -3.92 -22.22 31.98
N LEU A 200 -3.78 -23.54 32.05
CA LEU A 200 -3.13 -24.35 31.01
C LEU A 200 -3.89 -24.26 29.69
N GLN A 201 -5.22 -24.34 29.72
CA GLN A 201 -6.05 -24.21 28.53
C GLN A 201 -5.89 -22.84 27.86
N ALA A 202 -5.83 -21.75 28.64
CA ALA A 202 -5.58 -20.41 28.12
C ALA A 202 -4.20 -20.31 27.44
N VAL A 203 -3.15 -20.85 28.06
CA VAL A 203 -1.80 -20.89 27.47
C VAL A 203 -1.76 -21.71 26.19
N MET A 204 -2.49 -22.83 26.12
CA MET A 204 -2.61 -23.61 24.88
C MET A 204 -3.28 -22.81 23.77
N THR A 205 -4.37 -22.10 24.06
CA THR A 205 -5.05 -21.26 23.05
C THR A 205 -4.17 -20.08 22.59
N GLU A 206 -3.41 -19.46 23.49
CA GLU A 206 -2.45 -18.41 23.14
C GLU A 206 -1.32 -18.94 22.25
N ARG A 207 -0.82 -20.15 22.54
CA ARG A 207 0.19 -20.81 21.71
C ARG A 207 -0.35 -21.09 20.31
N ASP A 208 -1.55 -21.64 20.19
CA ASP A 208 -2.14 -21.99 18.90
C ASP A 208 -2.44 -20.71 18.08
N GLN A 209 -2.83 -19.62 18.74
CA GLN A 209 -2.96 -18.30 18.10
C GLN A 209 -1.59 -17.77 17.61
N ALA A 210 -0.54 -17.85 18.43
CA ALA A 210 0.80 -17.42 18.04
C ALA A 210 1.38 -18.26 16.89
N GLU A 211 1.07 -19.55 16.82
CA GLU A 211 1.43 -20.42 15.69
C GLU A 211 0.70 -20.00 14.42
N SER A 212 -0.61 -19.71 14.50
CA SER A 212 -1.38 -19.18 13.36
C SER A 212 -0.86 -17.82 12.88
N GLU A 213 -0.46 -16.92 13.78
CA GLU A 213 0.12 -15.61 13.43
C GLU A 213 1.50 -15.78 12.77
N ARG A 214 2.31 -16.73 13.25
CA ARG A 214 3.61 -17.08 12.66
C ARG A 214 3.45 -17.62 11.25
N ASP A 215 2.50 -18.52 11.02
CA ASP A 215 2.23 -19.08 9.68
C ASP A 215 1.75 -18.00 8.71
N SER A 216 0.85 -17.11 9.17
CA SER A 216 0.43 -15.93 8.41
C SER A 216 1.61 -15.02 8.05
N ALA A 217 2.51 -14.75 8.99
CA ALA A 217 3.71 -13.93 8.74
C ALA A 217 4.68 -14.60 7.74
N VAL A 218 4.81 -15.93 7.78
CA VAL A 218 5.61 -16.69 6.80
C VAL A 218 4.99 -16.58 5.40
N ALA A 219 3.66 -16.70 5.27
CA ALA A 219 2.96 -16.54 4.00
C ALA A 219 3.18 -15.14 3.40
N VAL A 220 3.04 -14.08 4.21
CA VAL A 220 3.30 -12.70 3.78
C VAL A 220 4.75 -12.51 3.33
N ARG A 221 5.72 -13.06 4.06
CA ARG A 221 7.14 -12.99 3.67
C ARG A 221 7.41 -13.67 2.33
N LEU A 222 6.84 -14.85 2.10
CA LEU A 222 6.98 -15.55 0.82
C LEU A 222 6.40 -14.74 -0.35
N HIS A 223 5.23 -14.12 -0.15
CA HIS A 223 4.63 -13.27 -1.18
C HIS A 223 5.49 -12.05 -1.50
N LEU A 224 6.03 -11.37 -0.48
CA LEU A 224 6.95 -10.24 -0.69
C LEU A 224 8.25 -10.67 -1.40
N GLU A 225 8.77 -11.86 -1.12
CA GLU A 225 9.93 -12.40 -1.86
C GLU A 225 9.60 -12.68 -3.32
N GLU A 226 8.41 -13.20 -3.63
CA GLU A 226 7.94 -13.41 -5.00
C GLU A 226 7.77 -12.09 -5.76
N GLU A 227 7.15 -11.09 -5.14
CA GLU A 227 7.04 -9.74 -5.72
C GLU A 227 8.41 -9.12 -5.96
N HIS A 228 9.34 -9.23 -5.00
CA HIS A 228 10.71 -8.75 -5.19
C HIS A 228 11.43 -9.49 -6.32
N ARG A 229 11.24 -10.81 -6.47
CA ARG A 229 11.80 -11.57 -7.59
C ARG A 229 11.21 -11.11 -8.93
N ALA A 230 9.90 -10.88 -8.98
CA ALA A 230 9.22 -10.38 -10.18
C ALA A 230 9.70 -8.97 -10.56
N HIS A 231 9.79 -8.06 -9.58
CA HIS A 231 10.33 -6.72 -9.80
C HIS A 231 11.76 -6.75 -10.30
N LYS A 232 12.63 -7.56 -9.68
CA LYS A 232 14.02 -7.71 -10.14
C LYS A 232 14.10 -8.22 -11.57
N LEU A 233 13.28 -9.21 -11.94
CA LEU A 233 13.21 -9.71 -13.31
C LEU A 233 12.78 -8.60 -14.30
N THR A 234 11.80 -7.77 -13.91
CA THR A 234 11.36 -6.66 -14.75
C THR A 234 12.43 -5.58 -14.91
N GLU A 235 13.20 -5.31 -13.86
CA GLU A 235 14.32 -4.36 -13.87
C GLU A 235 15.47 -4.88 -14.76
N ASP A 236 15.83 -6.16 -14.62
CA ASP A 236 16.85 -6.80 -15.46
C ASP A 236 16.43 -6.79 -16.94
N ASN A 237 15.16 -7.07 -17.24
CA ASN A 237 14.61 -7.00 -18.60
C ASN A 237 14.61 -5.58 -19.17
N LEU A 238 14.23 -4.57 -18.38
CA LEU A 238 14.27 -3.17 -18.80
C LEU A 238 15.71 -2.72 -19.06
N THR A 239 16.63 -3.05 -18.15
CA THR A 239 18.06 -2.77 -18.31
C THR A 239 18.61 -3.42 -19.58
N ALA A 240 18.27 -4.68 -19.85
CA ALA A 240 18.67 -5.37 -21.07
C ALA A 240 18.10 -4.68 -22.32
N ARG A 241 16.84 -4.23 -22.28
CA ARG A 241 16.19 -3.52 -23.39
C ARG A 241 16.82 -2.15 -23.65
N PHE A 242 17.18 -1.41 -22.61
CA PHE A 242 17.89 -0.15 -22.74
C PHE A 242 19.26 -0.35 -23.40
N ARG A 243 20.02 -1.35 -22.95
CA ARG A 243 21.31 -1.69 -23.57
C ARG A 243 21.15 -2.06 -25.04
N GLN A 244 20.14 -2.86 -25.38
CA GLN A 244 19.84 -3.19 -26.77
C GLN A 244 19.53 -1.95 -27.61
N LEU A 245 18.73 -1.01 -27.09
CA LEU A 245 18.41 0.24 -27.79
C LEU A 245 19.64 1.13 -27.97
N GLU A 246 20.56 1.16 -26.99
CA GLU A 246 21.84 1.87 -27.12
C GLU A 246 22.72 1.26 -28.21
N ASP A 247 22.81 -0.06 -28.28
CA ASP A 247 23.57 -0.78 -29.32
C ASP A 247 22.95 -0.53 -30.71
N GLU A 248 21.61 -0.61 -30.85
CA GLU A 248 20.88 -0.32 -32.08
C GLU A 248 21.07 1.15 -32.53
N PHE A 249 21.02 2.09 -31.60
CA PHE A 249 21.26 3.50 -31.89
C PHE A 249 22.71 3.77 -32.31
N SER A 250 23.67 3.12 -31.65
CA SER A 250 25.09 3.21 -32.01
C SER A 250 25.35 2.66 -33.42
N ALA A 251 24.76 1.51 -33.76
CA ALA A 251 24.84 0.92 -35.08
C ALA A 251 24.22 1.83 -36.15
N HIS A 252 22.99 2.32 -35.92
CA HIS A 252 22.32 3.23 -36.86
C HIS A 252 23.10 4.53 -37.06
N LYS A 253 23.71 5.08 -35.99
CA LYS A 253 24.56 6.25 -36.09
C LYS A 253 25.80 5.98 -36.96
N SER A 254 26.48 4.86 -36.74
CA SER A 254 27.62 4.44 -37.56
C SER A 254 27.24 4.27 -39.02
N ASP A 255 26.11 3.63 -39.32
CA ASP A 255 25.60 3.46 -40.68
C ASP A 255 25.26 4.81 -41.34
N SER A 256 24.63 5.72 -40.60
CA SER A 256 24.34 7.08 -41.09
C SER A 256 25.62 7.87 -41.36
N ASP A 257 26.63 7.75 -40.50
CA ASP A 257 27.94 8.40 -40.70
C ASP A 257 28.64 7.83 -41.95
N HIS A 258 28.57 6.51 -42.17
CA HIS A 258 29.06 5.87 -43.40
C HIS A 258 28.32 6.34 -44.65
N GLN A 259 26.99 6.51 -44.60
CA GLN A 259 26.21 7.04 -45.72
C GLN A 259 26.59 8.48 -46.05
N LEU A 260 26.75 9.34 -45.03
CA LEU A 260 27.19 10.71 -45.21
C LEU A 260 28.59 10.79 -45.83
N GLU A 261 29.52 9.95 -45.37
CA GLU A 261 30.86 9.89 -45.93
C GLU A 261 30.85 9.39 -47.38
N SER A 262 30.05 8.37 -47.70
CA SER A 262 29.87 7.88 -49.07
C SER A 262 29.30 8.95 -50.00
N LEU A 263 28.29 9.71 -49.56
CA LEU A 263 27.72 10.80 -50.33
C LEU A 263 28.72 11.94 -50.52
N ARG A 264 29.52 12.24 -49.49
CA ARG A 264 30.58 13.25 -49.56
C ARG A 264 31.64 12.87 -50.60
N LEU A 265 32.11 11.62 -50.59
CA LEU A 265 33.08 11.12 -51.58
C LEU A 265 32.52 11.16 -53.00
N SER A 266 31.27 10.75 -53.19
CA SER A 266 30.60 10.82 -54.51
C SER A 266 30.44 12.27 -55.01
N LEU A 267 30.10 13.20 -54.11
CA LEU A 267 30.01 14.62 -54.45
C LEU A 267 31.39 15.20 -54.84
N GLU A 268 32.45 14.81 -54.13
CA GLU A 268 33.82 15.23 -54.45
C GLU A 268 34.28 14.66 -55.80
N GLU A 269 33.94 13.41 -56.10
CA GLU A 269 34.19 12.79 -57.41
C GLU A 269 33.46 13.54 -58.53
N GLU A 270 32.16 13.82 -58.39
CA GLU A 270 31.40 14.62 -59.37
C GLU A 270 31.95 16.04 -59.53
N GLN A 271 32.34 16.70 -58.44
CA GLN A 271 32.96 18.02 -58.51
C GLN A 271 34.29 17.98 -59.26
N SER A 272 35.11 16.95 -59.05
CA SER A 272 36.37 16.76 -59.77
C SER A 272 36.15 16.50 -61.27
N ALA A 273 35.14 15.69 -61.62
CA ALA A 273 34.75 15.43 -63.00
C ALA A 273 34.20 16.69 -63.69
N HIS A 274 33.38 17.48 -62.98
CA HIS A 274 32.90 18.78 -63.44
C HIS A 274 34.03 19.79 -63.64
N ALA A 275 35.02 19.83 -62.74
CA ALA A 275 36.20 20.67 -62.92
C ALA A 275 37.00 20.24 -64.16
N ALA A 276 37.23 18.94 -64.36
CA ALA A 276 37.94 18.42 -65.52
C ALA A 276 37.22 18.73 -66.85
N THR A 277 35.89 18.58 -66.90
CA THR A 277 35.10 18.93 -68.08
C THR A 277 35.10 20.43 -68.35
N ARG A 278 35.00 21.27 -67.31
CA ARG A 278 35.13 22.73 -67.43
C ARG A 278 36.51 23.13 -67.96
N ASP A 279 37.58 22.50 -67.48
CA ASP A 279 38.94 22.74 -67.96
C ASP A 279 39.12 22.30 -69.43
N SER A 280 38.51 21.19 -69.83
CA SER A 280 38.50 20.75 -71.23
C SER A 280 37.77 21.75 -72.13
N LEU A 281 36.56 22.17 -71.74
CA LEU A 281 35.75 23.14 -72.50
C LEU A 281 36.42 24.51 -72.59
N THR A 282 37.11 24.96 -71.53
CA THR A 282 37.85 26.23 -71.58
C THR A 282 39.04 26.15 -72.54
N LYS A 283 39.79 25.03 -72.55
CA LYS A 283 40.86 24.79 -73.53
C LYS A 283 40.32 24.79 -74.98
N GLU A 284 39.20 24.13 -75.23
CA GLU A 284 38.57 24.11 -76.54
C GLU A 284 38.09 25.50 -76.97
N ASN A 285 37.46 26.26 -76.06
CA ASN A 285 37.08 27.64 -76.32
C ASN A 285 38.27 28.54 -76.66
N VAL A 286 39.42 28.38 -75.98
CA VAL A 286 40.65 29.12 -76.31
C VAL A 286 41.15 28.73 -77.70
N LYS A 287 41.14 27.44 -78.03
CA LYS A 287 41.53 26.95 -79.37
C LYS A 287 40.64 27.52 -80.47
N LEU A 288 39.32 27.44 -80.29
CA LEU A 288 38.34 27.99 -81.25
C LEU A 288 38.46 29.51 -81.40
N LYS A 289 38.75 30.24 -80.32
CA LYS A 289 39.05 31.68 -80.40
C LYS A 289 40.30 31.96 -81.21
N GLY A 290 41.38 31.19 -80.99
CA GLY A 290 42.60 31.31 -81.80
C GLY A 290 42.35 31.00 -83.28
N GLU A 291 41.59 29.95 -83.58
CA GLU A 291 41.18 29.63 -84.95
C GLU A 291 40.36 30.77 -85.58
N LEU A 292 39.39 31.33 -84.86
CA LEU A 292 38.62 32.50 -85.31
C LEU A 292 39.50 33.72 -85.58
N GLU A 293 40.48 34.01 -84.72
CA GLU A 293 41.44 35.09 -84.94
C GLU A 293 42.28 34.85 -86.20
N THR A 294 42.73 33.61 -86.45
CA THR A 294 43.45 33.28 -87.68
C THR A 294 42.59 33.42 -88.93
N TYR A 295 41.32 32.99 -88.90
CA TYR A 295 40.39 33.19 -90.01
C TYR A 295 40.10 34.67 -90.23
N ASN A 296 39.94 35.46 -89.17
CA ASN A 296 39.77 36.91 -89.30
C ASN A 296 41.01 37.57 -89.91
N ALA A 297 42.22 37.17 -89.51
CA ALA A 297 43.46 37.65 -90.14
C ALA A 297 43.55 37.24 -91.61
N GLN A 298 43.12 36.03 -91.97
CA GLN A 298 43.02 35.59 -93.37
C GLN A 298 41.99 36.40 -94.16
N ILE A 299 40.82 36.69 -93.57
CA ILE A 299 39.80 37.54 -94.19
C ILE A 299 40.35 38.96 -94.40
N GLU A 300 41.03 39.54 -93.42
CA GLU A 300 41.62 40.88 -93.55
C GLU A 300 42.76 40.91 -94.58
N THR A 301 43.62 39.90 -94.63
CA THR A 301 44.65 39.81 -95.67
C THR A 301 44.06 39.65 -97.06
N LEU A 302 43.01 38.83 -97.22
CA LEU A 302 42.25 38.71 -98.47
C LEU A 302 41.57 40.04 -98.85
N ARG A 303 40.98 40.76 -97.88
CA ARG A 303 40.41 42.10 -98.10
C ARG A 303 41.45 43.09 -98.58
N LEU A 304 42.61 43.16 -97.92
CA LEU A 304 43.71 44.04 -98.34
C LEU A 304 44.27 43.65 -99.71
N SER A 305 44.32 42.36 -100.03
CA SER A 305 44.73 41.88 -101.36
C SER A 305 43.71 42.29 -102.43
N LEU A 306 42.42 42.13 -102.16
CA LEU A 306 41.33 42.52 -103.05
C LEU A 306 41.31 44.05 -103.23
N GLU A 307 41.56 44.83 -102.18
CA GLU A 307 41.66 46.28 -102.24
C GLU A 307 42.86 46.72 -103.09
N LYS A 308 44.03 46.09 -102.92
CA LYS A 308 45.20 46.33 -103.80
C LYS A 308 44.89 46.00 -105.26
N GLU A 309 44.17 44.92 -105.51
CA GLU A 309 43.72 44.55 -106.87
C GLU A 309 42.71 45.56 -107.41
N GLN A 310 41.77 46.04 -106.58
CA GLN A 310 40.84 47.12 -106.94
C GLN A 310 41.52 48.47 -107.17
N ILE A 311 42.65 48.77 -106.52
CA ILE A 311 43.49 49.98 -106.76
C ILE A 311 44.39 49.79 -107.99
N ALA A 312 44.83 48.56 -108.29
CA ALA A 312 45.52 48.26 -109.54
C ALA A 312 44.56 48.24 -110.76
N HIS A 313 43.27 48.01 -110.51
CA HIS A 313 42.24 47.98 -111.55
C HIS A 313 42.00 49.32 -112.26
N PRO A 314 41.99 50.51 -111.61
CA PRO A 314 41.99 51.79 -112.30
C PRO A 314 43.32 52.06 -113.01
N ALA A 315 44.48 51.67 -112.47
CA ALA A 315 45.74 51.85 -113.19
C ALA A 315 45.83 50.99 -114.48
N THR A 316 45.29 49.78 -114.44
CA THR A 316 45.16 48.91 -115.64
C THR A 316 44.02 49.37 -116.54
N LYS A 317 42.93 49.90 -115.99
CA LYS A 317 41.85 50.52 -116.79
C LYS A 317 42.29 51.81 -117.44
N ASP A 318 43.15 52.61 -116.81
CA ASP A 318 43.68 53.88 -117.30
C ASP A 318 44.68 53.63 -118.45
N THR A 319 45.57 52.65 -118.28
CA THR A 319 46.45 52.17 -119.37
C THR A 319 45.67 51.50 -120.51
N LEU A 320 44.57 50.81 -120.21
CA LEU A 320 43.67 50.29 -121.24
C LEU A 320 42.90 51.42 -121.92
N THR A 321 42.49 52.47 -121.20
CA THR A 321 41.84 53.65 -121.80
C THR A 321 42.81 54.41 -122.70
N GLU A 322 44.05 54.62 -122.28
CA GLU A 322 45.10 55.20 -123.11
C GLU A 322 45.37 54.37 -124.38
N ALA A 323 45.41 53.03 -124.26
CA ALA A 323 45.52 52.14 -125.41
C ALA A 323 44.27 52.18 -126.31
N THR A 324 43.06 52.25 -125.75
CA THR A 324 41.83 52.42 -126.55
C THR A 324 41.69 53.79 -127.16
N ASP A 325 42.22 54.84 -126.54
CA ASP A 325 42.23 56.21 -127.08
C ASP A 325 43.29 56.34 -128.18
N HIS A 326 44.42 55.65 -128.06
CA HIS A 326 45.39 55.48 -129.15
C HIS A 326 44.79 54.70 -130.34
N LEU A 327 44.09 53.59 -130.06
CA LEU A 327 43.39 52.81 -131.10
C LEU A 327 42.23 53.59 -131.73
N LYS A 328 41.49 54.40 -130.96
CA LYS A 328 40.46 55.30 -131.50
C LYS A 328 41.07 56.42 -132.34
N SER A 329 42.20 56.99 -131.93
CA SER A 329 42.91 57.99 -132.72
C SER A 329 43.43 57.42 -134.04
N GLU A 330 43.93 56.17 -134.04
CA GLU A 330 44.24 55.45 -135.28
C GLU A 330 42.98 55.17 -136.10
N LEU A 331 41.86 54.78 -135.46
CA LEU A 331 40.60 54.52 -136.15
C LEU A 331 40.02 55.80 -136.80
N GLU A 332 40.05 56.94 -136.13
CA GLU A 332 39.63 58.24 -136.69
C GLU A 332 40.57 58.71 -137.81
N ALA A 333 41.87 58.41 -137.72
CA ALA A 333 42.82 58.66 -138.81
C ALA A 333 42.59 57.75 -140.04
N TYR A 334 42.09 56.52 -139.83
CA TYR A 334 41.65 55.62 -140.90
C TYR A 334 40.26 55.99 -141.44
N ASP A 335 39.31 56.42 -140.60
CA ASP A 335 37.97 56.89 -141.01
C ASP A 335 38.04 58.19 -141.82
N ALA A 336 38.98 59.09 -141.51
CA ALA A 336 39.28 60.27 -142.33
C ALA A 336 39.85 59.90 -143.73
N LYS A 337 40.42 58.70 -143.87
CA LYS A 337 40.95 58.16 -145.15
C LYS A 337 39.91 57.35 -145.93
N ILE A 338 38.89 56.81 -145.26
CA ILE A 338 37.84 55.96 -145.85
C ILE A 338 36.60 56.76 -146.27
N SER A 339 36.37 57.96 -145.72
CA SER A 339 35.23 58.84 -146.09
C SER A 339 35.30 59.48 -147.51
N LYS A 340 36.18 59.00 -148.40
CA LYS A 340 36.23 59.36 -149.84
C LYS A 340 35.77 58.27 -150.81
N LEU A 341 35.28 57.13 -150.33
CA LEU A 341 34.61 56.13 -151.17
C LEU A 341 33.45 55.44 -150.43
N VAL A 342 32.23 55.73 -150.91
CA VAL A 342 31.05 54.84 -150.95
C VAL A 342 30.15 54.74 -149.70
N ASP A 343 28.90 55.21 -149.85
CA ASP A 343 27.68 54.92 -149.04
C ASP A 343 27.17 53.47 -149.27
N PRO A 344 26.05 53.03 -148.65
CA PRO A 344 25.80 52.51 -147.30
C PRO A 344 25.48 50.98 -147.34
N PRO A 345 25.23 50.27 -146.20
CA PRO A 345 23.85 49.99 -145.81
C PRO A 345 23.59 49.79 -144.29
N LYS A 346 22.29 49.69 -144.00
CA LYS A 346 21.59 49.54 -142.71
C LYS A 346 21.19 48.04 -142.51
N PRO A 347 20.36 47.71 -141.50
CA PRO A 347 20.61 47.17 -140.15
C PRO A 347 20.43 45.62 -140.07
N THR A 348 20.29 45.04 -138.86
CA THR A 348 19.61 43.75 -138.45
C THR A 348 20.52 42.95 -137.48
N ARG A 349 20.32 42.95 -136.14
CA ARG A 349 19.30 42.30 -135.28
C ARG A 349 19.40 40.76 -135.26
N LEU A 350 19.68 40.17 -134.09
CA LEU A 350 19.22 38.87 -133.52
C LEU A 350 19.98 38.70 -132.18
N ALA A 351 19.40 38.84 -130.98
CA ALA A 351 18.33 38.08 -130.32
C ALA A 351 18.74 36.67 -129.86
N ALA A 352 18.82 36.47 -128.54
CA ALA A 352 18.35 35.31 -127.76
C ALA A 352 18.87 35.46 -126.31
N LYS A 353 18.01 35.77 -125.33
CA LYS A 353 17.26 34.80 -124.47
C LYS A 353 18.22 34.12 -123.49
N GLU A 354 17.95 33.92 -122.21
CA GLU A 354 16.77 33.76 -121.34
C GLU A 354 17.47 33.49 -119.96
N LYS A 355 16.99 33.77 -118.75
CA LYS A 355 15.68 33.51 -118.15
C LYS A 355 15.80 33.96 -116.67
N ASP A 356 15.02 34.95 -116.27
CA ASP A 356 14.42 35.03 -114.91
C ASP A 356 13.49 33.81 -114.71
N PRO A 357 13.02 33.40 -113.50
CA PRO A 357 12.58 34.31 -112.42
C PRO A 357 12.72 33.84 -110.94
N SER A 358 12.77 34.83 -110.03
CA SER A 358 11.86 35.15 -108.90
C SER A 358 10.88 34.08 -108.34
N PRO A 359 10.16 34.30 -107.20
CA PRO A 359 10.20 35.37 -106.18
C PRO A 359 10.06 34.85 -104.71
N SER A 360 10.05 35.74 -103.71
CA SER A 360 8.85 35.99 -102.86
C SER A 360 9.12 36.38 -101.39
N ALA A 361 8.43 37.46 -101.00
CA ALA A 361 7.99 37.90 -99.67
C ALA A 361 9.05 38.37 -98.66
N SER A 362 9.19 39.65 -98.26
CA SER A 362 8.27 40.75 -97.87
C SER A 362 7.56 40.60 -96.52
N HIS A 363 7.84 41.57 -95.63
CA HIS A 363 7.12 42.06 -94.42
C HIS A 363 7.74 41.72 -93.04
N PRO A 364 7.43 42.49 -91.94
CA PRO A 364 8.13 43.70 -91.50
C PRO A 364 8.41 43.71 -89.96
N PRO A 365 8.90 44.81 -89.33
CA PRO A 365 9.41 44.83 -87.95
C PRO A 365 8.46 45.51 -86.94
N LEU A 366 8.34 44.99 -85.71
CA LEU A 366 7.70 45.65 -84.54
C LEU A 366 8.13 44.94 -83.21
N PRO A 367 7.89 45.49 -82.00
CA PRO A 367 8.43 46.75 -81.47
C PRO A 367 8.95 46.63 -80.01
N VAL A 368 9.69 47.66 -79.61
CA VAL A 368 10.07 48.00 -78.23
C VAL A 368 8.87 48.02 -77.27
N MET A 369 8.95 47.28 -76.16
CA MET A 369 8.08 47.49 -74.99
C MET A 369 8.95 47.93 -73.80
N ARG A 370 8.80 49.21 -73.44
CA ARG A 370 9.23 49.83 -72.19
C ARG A 370 8.20 49.58 -71.07
N PRO A 371 8.56 49.81 -69.79
CA PRO A 371 7.97 49.16 -68.63
C PRO A 371 6.66 49.82 -68.21
N LYS A 372 5.69 49.00 -67.79
CA LYS A 372 4.49 49.46 -67.08
C LYS A 372 4.70 49.26 -65.56
N SER A 373 4.61 50.39 -64.87
CA SER A 373 4.13 50.63 -63.50
C SER A 373 3.92 49.41 -62.57
N PRO A 374 4.50 49.39 -61.36
CA PRO A 374 4.16 48.40 -60.34
C PRO A 374 2.81 48.77 -59.71
N ALA A 375 1.80 47.94 -59.95
CA ALA A 375 0.62 47.90 -59.09
C ALA A 375 1.01 47.26 -57.75
N PRO A 376 0.47 47.72 -56.60
CA PRO A 376 0.77 47.15 -55.30
C PRO A 376 0.20 45.72 -55.23
N SER A 377 1.06 44.74 -55.45
CA SER A 377 0.78 43.34 -55.17
C SER A 377 0.55 43.21 -53.67
N VAL A 378 -0.71 43.06 -53.27
CA VAL A 378 -1.06 42.61 -51.91
C VAL A 378 -0.56 41.17 -51.82
N SER A 379 0.65 41.02 -51.30
CA SER A 379 1.34 39.76 -51.16
C SER A 379 0.55 38.85 -50.20
N PRO A 380 0.14 37.63 -50.61
CA PRO A 380 -0.62 36.67 -49.77
C PRO A 380 0.20 36.12 -48.58
N SER A 381 1.41 36.61 -48.38
CA SER A 381 2.34 36.20 -47.32
C SER A 381 1.82 36.58 -45.92
N ASP A 382 1.15 37.73 -45.77
CA ASP A 382 0.73 38.20 -44.44
C ASP A 382 -0.43 37.39 -43.85
N GLU A 383 -1.32 36.88 -44.69
CA GLU A 383 -2.46 36.07 -44.26
C GLU A 383 -2.04 34.65 -43.88
N GLN A 384 -1.07 34.09 -44.61
CA GLN A 384 -0.41 32.83 -44.28
C GLN A 384 0.37 32.93 -42.94
N ASN A 385 1.07 34.04 -42.72
CA ASN A 385 1.81 34.28 -41.48
C ASN A 385 0.87 34.51 -40.29
N ARG A 386 -0.25 35.22 -40.49
CA ARG A 386 -1.25 35.45 -39.46
C ARG A 386 -1.93 34.15 -39.03
N THR A 387 -2.35 33.31 -39.98
CA THR A 387 -2.95 32.00 -39.69
C THR A 387 -1.95 31.04 -39.04
N GLY A 388 -0.68 31.07 -39.47
CA GLY A 388 0.41 30.33 -38.82
C GLY A 388 0.65 30.73 -37.37
N ASN A 389 0.62 32.03 -37.07
CA ASN A 389 0.77 32.54 -35.71
C ASN A 389 -0.42 32.17 -34.81
N VAL A 390 -1.65 32.23 -35.33
CA VAL A 390 -2.85 31.77 -34.61
C VAL A 390 -2.77 30.28 -34.30
N ARG A 391 -2.34 29.44 -35.26
CA ARG A 391 -2.16 28.00 -35.04
C ARG A 391 -1.10 27.72 -33.96
N LYS A 392 0.05 28.41 -34.02
CA LYS A 392 1.11 28.30 -32.99
C LYS A 392 0.65 28.76 -31.61
N LEU A 393 -0.21 29.78 -31.53
CA LEU A 393 -0.80 30.23 -30.28
C LEU A 393 -1.79 29.20 -29.74
N TYR A 394 -2.68 28.69 -30.59
CA TYR A 394 -3.64 27.65 -30.23
C TYR A 394 -2.96 26.41 -29.69
N VAL A 395 -1.93 25.89 -30.38
CA VAL A 395 -1.17 24.71 -29.91
C VAL A 395 -0.53 24.97 -28.54
N ARG A 396 0.06 26.16 -28.33
CA ARG A 396 0.67 26.51 -27.03
C ARG A 396 -0.37 26.64 -25.92
N VAL A 397 -1.52 27.25 -26.20
CA VAL A 397 -2.62 27.40 -25.23
C VAL A 397 -3.20 26.04 -24.90
N LYS A 398 -3.45 25.21 -25.91
CA LYS A 398 -3.96 23.84 -25.74
C LYS A 398 -2.99 22.97 -24.93
N GLN A 399 -1.69 22.99 -25.26
CA GLN A 399 -0.69 22.23 -24.51
C GLN A 399 -0.61 22.67 -23.04
N ARG A 400 -0.70 23.98 -22.75
CA ARG A 400 -0.78 24.49 -21.37
C ARG A 400 -2.05 24.05 -20.66
N TRP A 401 -3.18 24.05 -21.37
CA TRP A 401 -4.45 23.57 -20.87
C TRP A 401 -4.42 22.08 -20.55
N ASP A 402 -3.90 21.25 -21.45
CA ASP A 402 -3.78 19.80 -21.27
C ASP A 402 -2.85 19.47 -20.09
N ASN A 403 -1.75 20.19 -19.94
CA ASN A 403 -0.86 20.07 -18.78
C ASN A 403 -1.57 20.45 -17.47
N LEU A 404 -2.32 21.56 -17.46
CA LEU A 404 -3.08 21.99 -16.29
C LEU A 404 -4.15 20.95 -15.93
N LEU A 405 -4.90 20.47 -16.93
CA LEU A 405 -5.92 19.44 -16.75
C LEU A 405 -5.30 18.15 -16.19
N SER A 406 -4.12 17.74 -16.68
CA SER A 406 -3.40 16.57 -16.14
C SER A 406 -3.03 16.73 -14.66
N ILE A 407 -2.49 17.89 -14.26
CA ILE A 407 -2.15 18.18 -12.86
C ILE A 407 -3.41 18.14 -12.00
N VAL A 408 -4.49 18.75 -12.49
CA VAL A 408 -5.78 18.78 -11.80
C VAL A 408 -6.33 17.36 -11.62
N LYS A 409 -6.25 16.48 -12.63
CA LYS A 409 -6.67 15.07 -12.52
C LYS A 409 -5.88 14.34 -11.44
N GLN A 410 -4.55 14.51 -11.42
CA GLN A 410 -3.71 13.94 -10.36
C GLN A 410 -4.11 14.44 -8.98
N LEU A 411 -4.40 15.74 -8.85
CA LEU A 411 -4.84 16.33 -7.59
C LEU A 411 -6.18 15.73 -7.11
N VAL A 412 -7.13 15.51 -8.02
CA VAL A 412 -8.41 14.85 -7.72
C VAL A 412 -8.20 13.40 -7.26
N VAL A 413 -7.26 12.67 -7.86
CA VAL A 413 -6.91 11.29 -7.46
C VAL A 413 -6.24 11.28 -6.08
N LEU A 414 -5.26 12.14 -5.85
CA LEU A 414 -4.54 12.22 -4.57
C LEU A 414 -5.44 12.65 -3.41
N THR A 415 -6.46 13.45 -3.70
CA THR A 415 -7.45 13.91 -2.70
C THR A 415 -8.66 12.99 -2.60
N HIS A 416 -8.67 11.87 -3.32
CA HIS A 416 -9.77 10.91 -3.28
C HIS A 416 -9.86 10.25 -1.89
N GLY A 417 -11.00 10.43 -1.22
CA GLY A 417 -11.25 9.91 0.13
C GLY A 417 -10.82 10.83 1.28
N MET A 418 -10.14 11.94 0.99
CA MET A 418 -9.85 12.95 2.01
C MET A 418 -11.11 13.78 2.32
N ASN A 419 -11.38 14.05 3.62
CA ASN A 419 -12.50 14.90 4.00
C ASN A 419 -12.18 16.38 3.71
N MET A 420 -12.57 16.82 2.52
CA MET A 420 -12.37 18.20 2.03
C MET A 420 -12.99 19.27 2.93
N ALA A 421 -13.97 18.94 3.78
CA ALA A 421 -14.56 19.93 4.69
C ALA A 421 -13.55 20.46 5.73
N ASN A 422 -12.53 19.67 6.06
CA ASN A 422 -11.51 20.03 7.06
C ASN A 422 -10.44 20.99 6.51
N PHE A 423 -10.44 21.27 5.20
CA PHE A 423 -9.44 22.10 4.53
C PHE A 423 -9.94 23.55 4.26
N GLY A 424 -11.06 23.95 4.88
CA GLY A 424 -11.63 25.29 4.74
C GLY A 424 -11.90 25.66 3.27
N GLU A 425 -11.49 26.86 2.87
CA GLU A 425 -11.68 27.38 1.50
C GLU A 425 -10.95 26.54 0.44
N ILE A 426 -9.77 26.01 0.76
CA ILE A 426 -8.99 25.16 -0.15
C ILE A 426 -9.78 23.89 -0.48
N GLY A 427 -10.42 23.30 0.53
CA GLY A 427 -11.30 22.15 0.32
C GLY A 427 -12.53 22.47 -0.53
N GLY A 428 -13.07 23.68 -0.39
CA GLY A 428 -14.15 24.19 -1.25
C GLY A 428 -13.72 24.31 -2.72
N LEU A 429 -12.55 24.90 -2.97
CA LEU A 429 -11.97 25.03 -4.31
C LEU A 429 -11.68 23.66 -4.94
N LEU A 430 -11.14 22.70 -4.17
CA LEU A 430 -10.91 21.33 -4.64
C LEU A 430 -12.20 20.59 -5.00
N LYS A 431 -13.29 20.80 -4.25
CA LYS A 431 -14.61 20.26 -4.60
C LYS A 431 -15.13 20.84 -5.92
N GLN A 432 -15.03 22.16 -6.11
CA GLN A 432 -15.44 22.80 -7.37
C GLN A 432 -14.59 22.31 -8.55
N LEU A 433 -13.28 22.19 -8.34
CA LEU A 433 -12.36 21.67 -9.34
C LEU A 433 -12.69 20.23 -9.75
N LYS A 434 -13.05 19.38 -8.79
CA LYS A 434 -13.48 18.00 -9.05
C LYS A 434 -14.74 17.95 -9.92
N VAL A 435 -15.72 18.83 -9.66
CA VAL A 435 -16.95 18.93 -10.47
C VAL A 435 -16.60 19.33 -11.91
N LEU A 436 -15.81 20.38 -12.08
CA LEU A 436 -15.41 20.86 -13.41
C LEU A 436 -14.65 19.80 -14.24
N VAL A 437 -13.83 18.96 -13.59
CA VAL A 437 -13.12 17.87 -14.26
C VAL A 437 -14.08 16.76 -14.69
N GLN A 438 -15.05 16.42 -13.85
CA GLN A 438 -16.07 15.41 -14.18
C GLN A 438 -16.98 15.89 -15.32
N ASP A 439 -17.33 17.18 -15.33
CA ASP A 439 -18.10 17.80 -16.41
C ASP A 439 -17.32 17.77 -17.75
N ALA A 440 -16.02 18.09 -17.72
CA ALA A 440 -15.17 18.01 -18.91
C ALA A 440 -14.97 16.57 -19.43
N GLU A 441 -14.95 15.57 -18.54
CA GLU A 441 -14.89 14.16 -18.92
C GLU A 441 -16.22 13.64 -19.49
N THR A 442 -17.35 14.08 -18.94
CA THR A 442 -18.67 13.72 -19.47
C THR A 442 -18.97 14.39 -20.81
N GLU A 443 -18.51 15.62 -21.02
CA GLU A 443 -18.65 16.34 -22.30
C GLU A 443 -17.79 15.70 -23.40
N SER A 444 -16.58 15.22 -23.08
CA SER A 444 -15.72 14.50 -24.03
C SER A 444 -16.17 13.05 -24.28
N ALA A 445 -16.89 12.43 -23.34
CA ALA A 445 -17.45 11.08 -23.47
C ALA A 445 -18.81 11.01 -24.17
N SER A 446 -19.37 12.14 -24.63
CA SER A 446 -20.59 12.18 -25.45
C SER A 446 -20.29 12.50 -26.92
N PRO A 447 -19.66 11.59 -27.70
CA PRO A 447 -19.55 11.76 -29.13
C PRO A 447 -20.89 11.41 -29.78
N GLY A 448 -21.58 12.41 -30.33
CA GLY A 448 -22.55 12.21 -31.40
C GLY A 448 -23.84 11.47 -31.03
N ARG A 449 -24.67 12.05 -30.14
CA ARG A 449 -26.11 11.78 -30.24
C ARG A 449 -26.65 12.67 -31.34
N ASP A 450 -26.72 12.09 -32.54
CA ASP A 450 -27.27 12.69 -33.74
C ASP A 450 -28.58 13.42 -33.45
N VAL A 451 -28.59 14.69 -33.80
CA VAL A 451 -29.79 15.49 -34.04
C VAL A 451 -30.46 14.92 -35.29
N ILE A 452 -31.17 13.80 -35.14
CA ILE A 452 -32.13 13.36 -36.15
C ILE A 452 -33.31 14.32 -36.07
N GLN A 453 -33.35 15.21 -37.05
CA GLN A 453 -34.48 16.03 -37.44
C GLN A 453 -35.77 15.18 -37.49
N HIS A 454 -36.65 15.35 -36.50
CA HIS A 454 -38.06 15.09 -36.74
C HIS A 454 -38.63 16.27 -37.54
N GLY A 455 -38.68 16.09 -38.86
CA GLY A 455 -39.45 16.93 -39.76
C GLY A 455 -40.95 16.86 -39.45
N PRO A 456 -41.72 17.91 -39.79
CA PRO A 456 -43.14 17.99 -39.48
C PRO A 456 -43.90 16.97 -40.34
N GLN A 457 -44.63 16.06 -39.69
CA GLN A 457 -45.67 15.29 -40.36
C GLN A 457 -46.97 16.09 -40.34
N THR A 458 -47.35 16.60 -41.51
CA THR A 458 -48.74 16.84 -41.94
C THR A 458 -49.03 15.86 -43.09
N PRO A 459 -50.26 15.34 -43.18
CA PRO A 459 -51.39 16.10 -43.74
C PRO A 459 -52.42 16.55 -42.69
#